data_AF-A0A1S9MGH5-F1
#
_entry.id   AF-A0A1S9MGH5-F1
#
_cell.length_a   1.000
_cell.length_b   1.000
_cell.length_c   1.000
_cell.angle_alpha   90.00
_cell.angle_beta   90.00
_cell.angle_gamma   90.00
#
_symmetry.space_group_name_H-M   'P 1'
#
loop_
_entity.id
_entity.type
_entity.pdbx_description
1 polymer ?
#
loop_
_entity_poly.entity_id
_entity_poly.type
_entity_poly.pdbx_seq_one_letter_code
_entity_poly.pdbx_strand_id
1 'polypeptide(L)' 'MPGPRRLALLDPPEDRDGVVLLCGHHHHLIHKEEWLIQVQTGVPWFIPPPHIDPRQQPRKNRYFQL' A
#
# COMPACT_ATOMS: atom_id res chain seq x y z
N MET A 1 8.41 17.74 15.82
CA MET A 1 9.53 17.09 15.11
C MET A 1 9.02 15.81 14.45
N PRO A 2 8.50 15.82 13.20
CA PRO A 2 8.17 14.58 12.50
C PRO A 2 9.38 14.11 11.68
N GLY A 3 9.81 12.86 11.93
CA GLY A 3 10.87 12.16 11.23
C GLY A 3 10.50 11.81 9.77
N PRO A 4 11.48 11.30 8.99
CA PRO A 4 11.50 11.48 7.55
C PRO A 4 10.57 10.51 6.83
N ARG A 5 9.56 11.06 6.14
CA ARG A 5 8.86 10.38 5.05
C ARG A 5 9.85 10.17 3.90
N ARG A 6 10.41 8.97 3.78
CA ARG A 6 11.15 8.56 2.58
C ARG A 6 10.15 8.12 1.51
N LEU A 7 9.61 9.11 0.80
CA LEU A 7 9.05 8.94 -0.54
C LEU A 7 10.23 8.55 -1.45
N ALA A 8 10.23 7.33 -1.98
CA ALA A 8 11.15 6.98 -3.07
C ALA A 8 10.63 7.68 -4.34
N LEU A 9 11.39 8.66 -4.82
CA LEU A 9 11.10 9.44 -6.02
C LEU A 9 12.06 9.02 -7.14
N LEU A 10 11.56 8.18 -8.05
CA LEU A 10 12.04 7.88 -9.42
C LEU A 10 10.78 7.27 -10.10
N ASP A 11 10.06 7.81 -11.10
CA ASP A 11 10.19 8.85 -12.14
C ASP A 11 8.75 9.34 -12.55
N PRO A 12 8.53 10.50 -13.22
CA PRO A 12 7.22 10.89 -13.79
C PRO A 12 7.19 10.75 -15.34
N PRO A 13 6.03 10.65 -16.06
CA PRO A 13 4.76 11.33 -15.78
C PRO A 13 3.47 10.48 -15.92
N GLU A 14 2.38 10.98 -15.32
CA GLU A 14 0.99 10.46 -15.42
C GLU A 14 0.65 9.16 -14.66
N ASP A 15 0.83 9.12 -13.35
CA ASP A 15 -0.03 8.28 -12.51
C ASP A 15 -0.67 9.17 -11.45
N ARG A 16 -1.90 9.61 -11.73
CA ARG A 16 -2.71 10.40 -10.79
C ARG A 16 -2.77 9.59 -9.50
N ASP A 17 -2.40 10.22 -8.40
CA ASP A 17 -2.40 9.66 -7.04
C ASP A 17 -3.41 8.51 -6.90
N GLY A 18 -2.90 7.28 -6.90
CA GLY A 18 -3.68 6.07 -6.73
C GLY A 18 -4.17 5.97 -5.30
N VAL A 19 -5.19 6.75 -4.94
CA VAL A 19 -5.80 6.68 -3.62
C VAL A 19 -6.64 5.39 -3.51
N VAL A 20 -6.44 4.65 -2.43
CA VAL A 20 -7.19 3.42 -2.14
C VAL A 20 -8.10 3.69 -0.96
N LEU A 21 -9.40 3.48 -1.14
CA LEU A 21 -10.37 3.54 -0.06
C LEU A 21 -10.44 2.20 0.66
N LEU A 22 -10.33 2.24 1.98
CA LEU A 22 -10.41 1.09 2.86
C LEU A 22 -11.47 1.36 3.94
N CYS A 23 -12.14 0.31 4.42
CA CYS A 23 -12.99 0.45 5.60
C CYS A 23 -12.13 0.79 6.83
N GLY A 24 -12.73 1.41 7.85
CA GLY A 24 -11.99 1.88 9.04
C GLY A 24 -11.14 0.80 9.73
N HIS A 25 -11.64 -0.45 9.78
CA HIS A 25 -10.88 -1.56 10.32
C HIS A 25 -9.59 -1.83 9.53
N HIS A 26 -9.67 -1.98 8.21
CA HIS A 26 -8.50 -2.24 7.36
C HIS A 26 -7.58 -1.03 7.25
N HIS A 27 -8.13 0.18 7.33
CA HIS A 27 -7.34 1.41 7.40
C HIS A 27 -6.41 1.39 8.63
N HIS A 28 -6.95 1.10 9.81
CA HIS A 28 -6.15 1.02 11.03
C HIS A 28 -5.14 -0.12 10.98
N LEU A 29 -5.53 -1.29 10.45
CA LEU A 29 -4.65 -2.44 10.35
C LEU A 29 -3.43 -2.15 9.47
N ILE A 30 -3.64 -1.54 8.29
CA ILE A 30 -2.55 -1.20 7.37
C ILE A 30 -1.56 -0.23 8.01
N HIS A 31 -2.04 0.79 8.73
CA HIS A 31 -1.15 1.71 9.43
C HIS A 31 -0.44 1.06 10.62
N LYS A 32 -1.16 0.28 11.42
CA LYS A 32 -0.63 -0.36 12.63
C LYS A 32 0.47 -1.37 12.30
N GLU A 33 0.23 -2.19 11.28
CA GLU A 33 1.14 -3.26 10.88
C GLU A 33 2.10 -2.81 9.77
N GLU A 34 2.13 -1.51 9.43
CA GLU A 34 3.07 -0.93 8.47
C GLU A 34 3.05 -1.58 7.08
N TRP A 35 1.85 -1.87 6.56
CA TRP A 35 1.69 -2.38 5.20
C TRP A 35 2.02 -1.30 4.17
N LEU A 36 2.69 -1.70 3.09
CA LEU A 36 2.88 -0.84 1.93
C LEU A 36 1.78 -1.09 0.90
N ILE A 37 1.41 -0.03 0.19
CA ILE A 37 0.45 -0.09 -0.91
C ILE A 37 1.13 0.47 -2.16
N GLN A 38 1.10 -0.30 -3.24
CA GLN A 38 1.52 0.13 -4.56
C GLN A 38 0.33 0.08 -5.50
N VAL A 39 0.07 1.16 -6.23
CA VAL A 39 -0.93 1.14 -7.30
C VAL A 39 -0.19 0.92 -8.61
N GLN A 40 -0.57 -0.13 -9.33
CA GLN A 40 -0.02 -0.46 -10.63
C GLN A 40 -1.18 -0.52 -11.61
N THR A 41 -1.17 0.34 -12.63
CA THR A 41 -2.23 0.41 -13.65
C THR A 41 -3.64 0.52 -13.04
N GLY A 42 -3.79 1.37 -12.00
CA GLY A 42 -5.05 1.55 -11.27
C GLY A 42 -5.44 0.41 -10.32
N VAL A 43 -4.60 -0.63 -10.18
CA VAL A 43 -4.86 -1.78 -9.30
C VAL A 43 -3.97 -1.71 -8.04
N PRO A 44 -4.56 -1.73 -6.83
CA PRO A 44 -3.79 -1.72 -5.61
C PRO A 44 -3.21 -3.10 -5.27
N TRP A 45 -1.93 -3.09 -4.93
CA TRP A 45 -1.16 -4.21 -4.41
C TRP A 45 -0.75 -3.93 -2.98
N PHE A 46 -1.08 -4.84 -2.08
CA PHE A 46 -0.82 -4.76 -0.65
C PHE A 46 0.40 -5.62 -0.31
N ILE A 47 1.43 -4.99 0.24
CA ILE A 47 2.68 -5.64 0.57
C ILE A 47 2.74 -5.77 2.10
N PRO A 48 2.76 -7.00 2.64
CA PRO A 48 2.87 -7.23 4.07
C PRO A 48 4.24 -6.77 4.59
N PRO A 49 4.32 -6.36 5.87
CA PRO A 49 5.59 -6.15 6.55
C PRO A 49 6.37 -7.47 6.73
N PRO A 50 7.69 -7.42 6.96
CA PRO A 50 8.54 -8.61 7.09
C PRO A 50 8.13 -9.60 8.19
N HIS A 51 7.50 -9.13 9.27
CA HIS A 51 7.03 -10.01 10.35
C HIS A 51 5.77 -10.82 9.98
N ILE A 52 5.06 -10.41 8.94
CA ILE A 52 3.90 -11.13 8.40
C ILE A 52 4.31 -12.01 7.22
N ASP A 53 5.13 -11.49 6.32
CA ASP A 53 5.75 -12.26 5.24
C ASP A 53 7.20 -11.77 5.04
N PRO A 54 8.20 -12.58 5.41
CA PRO A 54 9.61 -12.21 5.24
C PRO A 54 9.99 -11.94 3.78
N ARG A 55 9.23 -12.50 2.81
CA ARG A 55 9.45 -12.29 1.38
C ARG A 55 8.73 -11.05 0.85
N GLN A 56 7.89 -10.41 1.67
CA GLN A 56 7.10 -9.22 1.34
C GLN A 56 6.43 -9.36 -0.05
N GLN A 57 5.78 -10.51 -0.29
CA GLN A 57 5.18 -10.76 -1.60
C GLN A 57 3.92 -9.89 -1.76
N PRO A 58 3.82 -9.09 -2.84
CA PRO A 58 2.63 -8.27 -3.10
C PRO A 58 1.38 -9.14 -3.24
N ARG A 59 0.30 -8.74 -2.57
CA ARG A 59 -0.98 -9.45 -2.57
C ARG A 59 -2.07 -8.52 -3.08
N LYS A 60 -2.95 -9.04 -3.95
CA LYS A 60 -4.19 -8.33 -4.29
C LYS A 60 -5.24 -8.60 -3.23
N ASN A 61 -6.04 -7.59 -2.91
CA ASN A 61 -7.23 -7.81 -2.12
C ASN A 61 -8.22 -8.64 -2.96
N ARG A 62 -8.54 -9.86 -2.51
CA ARG A 62 -9.50 -10.74 -3.19
C ARG A 62 -10.96 -10.44 -2.83
N TYR A 63 -11.21 -9.62 -1.80
CA TYR A 63 -12.54 -9.40 -1.24
C TYR A 63 -13.33 -8.27 -1.92
N PHE A 64 -12.71 -7.43 -2.77
CA PHE A 64 -13.42 -6.45 -3.59
C PHE A 64 -13.30 -6.85 -5.07
N GLN A 65 -14.02 -7.90 -5.45
CA GLN A 65 -14.47 -8.04 -6.84
C GLN A 65 -15.80 -7.29 -6.92
N LEU A 66 -15.82 -6.16 -7.63
CA LEU A 66 -17.06 -5.61 -8.19
C LEU A 66 -17.35 -6.34 -9.50
#